data_AF-A0AAV9TI87-F1
#
_entry.id   AF-A0AAV9TI87-F1
#
_cell.length_a   1.000
_cell.length_b   1.000
_cell.length_c   1.000
_cell.angle_alpha   90.00
_cell.angle_beta   90.00
_cell.angle_gamma   90.00
#
_symmetry.space_group_name_H-M   'P 1'
#
loop_
_entity.id
_entity.type
_entity.pdbx_description
1 polymer ?
#
loop_
_entity_poly.entity_id
_entity_poly.type
_entity_poly.pdbx_seq_one_letter_code
_entity_poly.pdbx_strand_id
1 'polypeptide(L)'
;MTDLEETVILERVIDLIDRGFPPRLDDVRDMADCLLDERDATRVGPRWAENFVRRQPQLKTRFRRGIDYQRALAEDPAIVQAWFALVRNTIAKYEIHDDDIYNFDDTGFLMGMLSHAKVVTTSDRRGRPRTKQPSNREWVSVI
;
A
#
# COMPACT_ATOMS: atom_id res chain seq x y z
N MET A 1 14.59 13.97 22.30
CA MET A 1 14.18 12.57 22.04
C MET A 1 15.06 11.64 22.84
N THR A 2 14.47 10.75 23.60
CA THR A 2 15.13 9.71 24.40
C THR A 2 15.07 8.36 23.67
N ASP A 3 15.94 7.42 24.01
CA ASP A 3 15.96 6.08 23.40
C ASP A 3 14.66 5.30 23.64
N LEU A 4 14.00 5.53 24.78
CA LEU A 4 12.70 4.95 25.10
C LEU A 4 11.61 5.49 24.17
N GLU A 5 11.55 6.80 23.96
CA GLU A 5 10.59 7.42 23.03
C GLU A 5 10.82 6.92 21.59
N GLU A 6 12.08 6.80 21.17
CA GLU A 6 12.39 6.23 19.84
C GLU A 6 11.92 4.77 19.71
N THR A 7 12.01 3.98 20.78
CA THR A 7 11.53 2.59 20.82
C THR A 7 10.00 2.52 20.73
N VAL A 8 9.29 3.37 21.47
CA VAL A 8 7.82 3.45 21.43
C VAL A 8 7.33 3.86 20.02
N ILE A 9 8.01 4.82 19.39
CA ILE A 9 7.69 5.23 18.01
C ILE A 9 7.94 4.07 17.04
N LEU A 10 9.02 3.30 17.20
CA LEU A 10 9.31 2.13 16.38
C LEU A 10 8.20 1.07 16.47
N GLU A 11 7.82 0.69 17.69
CA GLU A 11 6.74 -0.28 17.94
C GLU A 11 5.41 0.20 17.36
N ARG A 12 5.11 1.49 17.53
CA ARG A 12 3.91 2.10 16.97
C ARG A 12 3.88 2.06 15.45
N VAL A 13 5.01 2.34 14.80
CA VAL A 13 5.15 2.26 13.34
C VAL A 13 4.93 0.84 12.84
N ILE A 14 5.46 -0.17 13.55
CA ILE A 14 5.27 -1.58 13.21
C ILE A 14 3.78 -1.97 13.33
N ASP A 15 3.10 -1.62 14.43
CA ASP A 15 1.64 -1.85 14.59
C ASP A 15 0.83 -1.26 13.42
N LEU A 16 1.14 -0.02 13.03
CA LEU A 16 0.47 0.64 11.91
C LEU A 16 0.70 -0.09 10.58
N ILE A 17 1.91 -0.59 10.34
CA ILE A 17 2.25 -1.36 9.14
C ILE A 17 1.48 -2.69 9.12
N ASP A 18 1.36 -3.37 10.25
CA ASP A 18 0.65 -4.65 10.38
C ASP A 18 -0.87 -4.50 10.20
N ARG A 19 -1.43 -3.38 10.66
CA ARG A 19 -2.84 -3.03 10.44
C ARG A 19 -3.14 -2.55 9.02
N GLY A 20 -2.13 -2.43 8.16
CA GLY A 20 -2.28 -2.01 6.76
C GLY A 20 -2.34 -0.49 6.56
N PHE A 21 -1.93 0.29 7.56
CA PHE A 21 -1.86 1.75 7.52
C PHE A 21 -0.41 2.24 7.62
N PRO A 22 0.46 1.95 6.64
CA PRO A 22 1.86 2.34 6.71
C PRO A 22 2.00 3.88 6.76
N PRO A 23 2.63 4.45 7.80
CA PRO A 23 2.73 5.89 8.00
C PRO A 23 3.70 6.53 7.01
N ARG A 24 3.54 7.84 6.77
CA ARG A 24 4.51 8.69 6.06
C ARG A 24 5.61 9.16 7.01
N LEU A 25 6.66 9.75 6.45
CA LEU A 25 7.71 10.39 7.25
C LEU A 25 7.17 11.56 8.07
N ASP A 26 6.20 12.32 7.53
CA ASP A 26 5.53 13.39 8.26
C ASP A 26 4.75 12.83 9.45
N ASP A 27 3.99 11.74 9.27
CA ASP A 27 3.27 11.09 10.37
C ASP A 27 4.23 10.61 11.48
N VAL A 28 5.42 10.10 11.12
CA VAL A 28 6.47 9.69 12.08
C VAL A 28 7.08 10.89 12.80
N ARG A 29 7.23 12.01 12.11
CA ARG A 29 7.67 13.27 12.73
C ARG A 29 6.61 13.79 13.70
N ASP A 30 5.34 13.78 13.31
CA ASP A 30 4.23 14.24 14.15
C ASP A 30 4.11 13.40 15.41
N MET A 31 4.28 12.07 15.32
CA MET A 31 4.36 11.18 16.50
C MET A 31 5.48 11.60 17.47
N ALA A 32 6.65 11.97 16.94
CA ALA A 32 7.76 12.44 17.76
C ALA A 32 7.50 13.81 18.37
N ASP A 33 6.95 14.75 17.59
CA ASP A 33 6.63 16.10 18.05
C ASP A 33 5.50 16.07 19.11
N CYS A 34 4.52 15.17 19.00
CA CYS A 34 3.50 14.97 20.04
C CYS A 34 4.13 14.57 21.39
N LEU A 35 5.07 13.62 21.41
CA LEU A 35 5.75 13.20 22.63
C LEU A 35 6.61 14.30 23.24
N LEU A 36 7.20 15.16 22.40
CA LEU A 36 8.03 16.28 22.85
C LEU A 36 7.17 17.43 23.37
N ASP A 37 6.06 17.74 22.72
CA ASP A 37 5.09 18.75 23.15
C ASP A 37 4.49 18.37 24.52
N GLU A 38 4.23 17.08 24.79
CA GLU A 38 3.79 16.58 26.11
C GLU A 38 4.80 16.84 27.24
N ARG A 39 6.08 16.99 26.90
CA ARG A 39 7.18 17.23 27.84
C ARG A 39 7.69 18.67 27.83
N ASP A 40 7.01 19.56 27.12
CA ASP A 40 7.42 20.96 26.88
C ASP A 40 8.86 21.06 26.32
N ALA A 41 9.21 20.10 25.44
CA ALA A 41 10.52 19.99 24.82
C ALA A 41 10.53 20.52 23.39
N THR A 42 11.71 20.91 22.90
CA THR A 42 11.86 21.39 21.52
C THR A 42 11.56 20.29 20.51
N ARG A 43 10.69 20.61 19.55
CA ARG A 43 10.33 19.75 18.40
C ARG A 43 11.53 19.25 17.60
N VAL A 44 11.33 18.13 16.91
CA VAL A 44 12.38 17.52 16.09
C VAL A 44 12.65 18.32 14.82
N GLY A 45 13.91 18.24 14.38
CA GLY A 45 14.34 18.85 13.12
C GLY A 45 13.69 18.19 11.89
N PRO A 46 13.65 18.88 10.74
CA PRO A 46 12.95 18.42 9.54
C PRO A 46 13.49 17.10 8.95
N ARG A 47 14.75 16.77 9.23
CA ARG A 47 15.40 15.52 8.78
C ARG A 47 15.36 14.40 9.82
N TRP A 48 14.71 14.62 10.96
CA TRP A 48 14.73 13.66 12.05
C TRP A 48 14.06 12.33 11.66
N ALA A 49 12.87 12.37 11.05
CA ALA A 49 12.15 11.15 10.66
C ALA A 49 12.92 10.31 9.62
N GLU A 50 13.57 10.96 8.66
CA GLU A 50 14.44 10.26 7.69
C GLU A 50 15.63 9.59 8.37
N ASN A 51 16.28 10.31 9.29
CA ASN A 51 17.40 9.78 10.06
C ASN A 51 16.96 8.63 10.97
N PHE A 52 15.81 8.74 11.63
CA PHE A 52 15.21 7.71 12.45
C PHE A 52 15.02 6.43 11.64
N VAL A 53 14.33 6.50 10.49
CA VAL A 53 14.13 5.33 9.61
C VAL A 53 15.47 4.75 9.14
N ARG A 54 16.47 5.59 8.84
CA ARG A 54 17.80 5.12 8.42
C ARG A 54 18.56 4.40 9.54
N ARG A 55 18.35 4.77 10.81
CA ARG A 55 18.96 4.10 11.97
C ARG A 55 18.33 2.75 12.29
N GLN A 56 17.10 2.50 11.85
CA GLN A 56 16.34 1.29 12.17
C GLN A 56 16.43 0.26 11.03
N PRO A 57 17.18 -0.86 11.19
CA PRO A 57 17.31 -1.87 10.14
C PRO A 57 15.98 -2.54 9.76
N GLN A 58 15.02 -2.48 10.68
CA GLN A 58 13.68 -3.05 10.54
C GLN A 58 12.78 -2.20 9.62
N LEU A 59 13.12 -0.92 9.39
CA LEU A 59 12.31 0.00 8.62
C LEU A 59 12.95 0.35 7.28
N LYS A 60 12.12 0.57 6.26
CA LYS A 60 12.50 1.12 4.95
C LYS A 60 11.40 2.03 4.44
N THR A 61 11.76 3.06 3.68
CA THR A 61 10.77 3.83 2.93
C THR A 61 10.53 3.25 1.55
N ARG A 62 9.27 3.08 1.14
CA ARG A 62 8.88 2.64 -0.21
C ARG A 62 7.72 3.48 -0.75
N PHE A 63 7.64 3.61 -2.07
CA PHE A 63 6.46 4.18 -2.71
C PHE A 63 5.30 3.19 -2.66
N ARG A 64 4.16 3.62 -2.12
CA ARG A 64 2.93 2.83 -2.16
C ARG A 64 2.32 2.83 -3.57
N ARG A 65 1.74 1.70 -3.98
CA ARG A 65 0.91 1.61 -5.18
C ARG A 65 -0.54 1.55 -4.70
N GLY A 66 -1.35 2.53 -5.10
CA GLY A 66 -2.79 2.50 -4.82
C GLY A 66 -3.40 1.25 -5.45
N ILE A 67 -4.27 0.58 -4.70
CA ILE A 67 -5.12 -0.47 -5.26
C ILE A 67 -6.53 0.01 -5.26
N ASP A 68 -7.18 -0.25 -6.39
CA ASP A 68 -8.59 0.02 -6.57
C ASP A 68 -9.40 -0.72 -5.48
N TYR A 69 -10.15 0.02 -4.67
CA TYR A 69 -10.98 -0.55 -3.60
C TYR A 69 -12.07 -1.50 -4.11
N GLN A 70 -12.64 -1.24 -5.29
CA GLN A 70 -13.57 -2.16 -5.94
C GLN A 70 -12.84 -3.45 -6.33
N ARG A 71 -11.60 -3.35 -6.81
CA ARG A 71 -10.76 -4.54 -7.09
C ARG A 71 -10.43 -5.34 -5.83
N ALA A 72 -10.13 -4.65 -4.73
CA ALA A 72 -9.86 -5.31 -3.44
C ALA A 72 -11.11 -5.98 -2.84
N LEU A 73 -12.31 -5.49 -3.13
CA LEU A 73 -13.58 -6.12 -2.74
C LEU A 73 -13.99 -7.25 -3.70
N ALA A 74 -13.66 -7.13 -4.98
CA ALA A 74 -13.97 -8.13 -6.01
C ALA A 74 -13.02 -9.34 -6.00
N GLU A 75 -11.90 -9.29 -5.28
CA GLU A 75 -10.99 -10.41 -5.02
C GLU A 75 -11.58 -11.39 -3.97
N ASP A 76 -12.86 -11.76 -4.06
CA ASP A 76 -13.41 -12.88 -3.30
C ASP A 76 -12.87 -14.19 -3.90
N PRO A 77 -12.12 -15.01 -3.13
CA PRO A 77 -11.59 -16.27 -3.63
C PRO A 77 -12.65 -17.18 -4.27
N ALA A 78 -13.88 -17.17 -3.76
CA ALA A 78 -14.97 -17.96 -4.31
C ALA A 78 -15.40 -17.47 -5.70
N ILE A 79 -15.50 -16.15 -5.89
CA ILE A 79 -15.86 -15.54 -7.18
C ILE A 79 -14.75 -15.79 -8.20
N VAL A 80 -13.49 -15.61 -7.81
CA VAL A 80 -12.33 -15.84 -8.68
C VAL A 80 -12.26 -17.32 -9.10
N GLN A 81 -12.43 -18.25 -8.16
CA GLN A 81 -12.44 -19.68 -8.46
C GLN A 81 -13.61 -20.09 -9.36
N ALA A 82 -14.81 -19.57 -9.10
CA ALA A 82 -15.99 -19.84 -9.90
C ALA A 82 -15.81 -19.34 -11.34
N TRP A 83 -15.22 -18.15 -11.53
CA TRP A 83 -14.90 -17.62 -12.85
C TRP A 83 -13.90 -18.51 -13.60
N PHE A 84 -12.80 -18.91 -12.97
CA PHE A 84 -11.83 -19.82 -13.61
C PHE A 84 -12.42 -21.20 -13.92
N ALA A 85 -13.31 -21.71 -13.08
CA ALA A 85 -14.03 -22.95 -13.35
C ALA A 85 -14.94 -22.81 -14.58
N LEU A 86 -15.67 -21.69 -14.70
CA LEU A 86 -16.52 -21.40 -15.85
C LEU A 86 -15.69 -21.29 -17.15
N VAL A 87 -14.55 -20.58 -17.11
CA VAL A 87 -13.65 -20.45 -18.27
C VAL A 87 -13.13 -21.81 -18.71
N ARG A 88 -12.62 -22.63 -17.79
CA ARG A 88 -12.15 -23.99 -18.11
C ARG A 88 -13.26 -24.87 -18.71
N ASN A 89 -14.46 -24.81 -18.13
CA ASN A 89 -15.60 -25.56 -18.65
C ASN A 89 -16.00 -25.11 -20.06
N THR A 90 -15.88 -23.80 -20.34
CA THR A 90 -16.19 -23.22 -21.65
C THR A 90 -15.16 -23.64 -22.70
N ILE A 91 -13.87 -23.57 -22.36
CA ILE A 91 -12.77 -24.06 -23.21
C ILE A 91 -12.97 -25.54 -23.53
N ALA A 92 -13.25 -26.36 -22.52
CA ALA A 92 -13.49 -27.78 -22.70
C ALA A 92 -14.76 -28.09 -23.52
N LYS A 93 -15.84 -27.33 -23.33
CA LYS A 93 -17.12 -27.54 -24.04
C LYS A 93 -17.01 -27.24 -25.53
N TYR A 94 -16.24 -26.21 -25.89
CA TYR A 94 -16.12 -25.76 -27.28
C TYR A 94 -14.79 -26.15 -27.93
N GLU A 95 -13.99 -26.98 -27.25
CA GLU A 95 -12.67 -27.45 -27.72
C GLU A 95 -11.78 -26.30 -28.22
N ILE A 96 -11.80 -25.17 -27.49
CA ILE A 96 -11.01 -23.98 -27.84
C ILE A 96 -9.53 -24.34 -27.71
N HIS A 97 -8.77 -24.18 -28.79
CA HIS A 97 -7.34 -24.44 -28.77
C HIS A 97 -6.59 -23.33 -28.04
N ASP A 98 -5.47 -23.65 -27.40
CA ASP A 98 -4.67 -22.65 -26.68
C ASP A 98 -4.17 -21.53 -27.62
N ASP A 99 -3.94 -21.86 -28.90
CA ASP A 99 -3.55 -20.91 -29.96
C ASP A 99 -4.66 -19.90 -30.31
N ASP A 100 -5.91 -20.17 -29.94
CA ASP A 100 -7.07 -19.30 -30.17
C ASP A 100 -7.42 -18.43 -28.95
N ILE A 101 -6.60 -18.47 -27.90
CA ILE A 101 -6.79 -17.65 -26.69
C ILE A 101 -5.96 -16.37 -26.82
N TYR A 102 -6.64 -15.27 -27.14
CA TYR A 102 -6.03 -13.94 -27.23
C TYR A 102 -6.28 -13.14 -25.96
N ASN A 103 -5.25 -12.47 -25.45
CA ASN A 103 -5.42 -11.48 -24.39
C ASN A 103 -5.98 -10.19 -25.00
N PHE A 104 -7.13 -9.72 -24.52
CA PHE A 104 -7.69 -8.43 -24.91
C PHE A 104 -7.26 -7.39 -23.86
N ASP A 105 -6.16 -6.68 -24.10
CA ASP A 105 -5.58 -5.72 -23.15
C ASP A 105 -6.11 -4.30 -23.36
N ASP A 106 -7.33 -4.05 -22.90
CA ASP A 106 -7.84 -2.68 -22.80
C ASP A 106 -7.03 -1.91 -21.72
N THR A 107 -6.29 -0.88 -22.13
CA THR A 107 -5.44 -0.09 -21.23
C THR A 107 -6.24 1.07 -20.65
N GLY A 108 -6.97 0.81 -19.56
CA GLY A 108 -7.72 1.83 -18.83
C GLY A 108 -6.81 2.73 -17.99
N PHE A 109 -6.88 4.05 -18.20
CA PHE A 109 -6.23 5.05 -17.34
C PHE A 109 -7.24 5.58 -16.32
N LEU A 110 -6.96 5.42 -15.01
CA LEU A 110 -7.74 6.08 -13.96
C LEU A 110 -7.31 7.55 -13.83
N MET A 111 -8.23 8.48 -14.11
CA MET A 111 -8.07 9.89 -13.78
C MET A 111 -8.42 10.13 -12.29
N GLY A 112 -7.58 10.88 -11.56
CA GLY A 112 -7.87 11.33 -10.19
C GLY A 112 -7.19 10.60 -9.02
N MET A 113 -6.15 9.79 -9.26
CA MET A 113 -5.42 9.13 -8.16
C MET A 113 -4.49 10.07 -7.36
N LEU A 114 -4.55 9.95 -6.03
CA LEU A 114 -3.48 10.39 -5.13
C LEU A 114 -2.18 9.66 -5.51
N SER A 115 -1.22 10.47 -5.92
CA SER A 115 0.10 10.11 -6.44
C SER A 115 0.87 9.11 -5.59
N HIS A 116 1.87 8.49 -6.23
CA HIS A 116 2.97 7.77 -5.60
C HIS A 116 3.45 8.46 -4.33
N ALA A 117 3.01 7.97 -3.16
CA ALA A 117 3.41 8.56 -1.89
C ALA A 117 4.33 7.61 -1.14
N LYS A 118 5.43 8.17 -0.66
CA LYS A 118 6.48 7.44 0.06
C LYS A 118 5.99 7.19 1.49
N VAL A 119 5.98 5.92 1.89
CA VAL A 119 5.57 5.46 3.23
C VAL A 119 6.69 4.65 3.86
N VAL A 120 6.68 4.57 5.18
CA VAL A 120 7.55 3.72 5.99
C VAL A 120 6.93 2.32 6.05
N THR A 121 7.77 1.32 5.82
CA THR A 121 7.41 -0.10 5.74
C THR A 121 8.44 -0.91 6.48
N THR A 122 8.10 -2.15 6.85
CA THR A 122 9.08 -3.09 7.36
C THR A 122 10.02 -3.54 6.23
N SER A 123 11.26 -3.89 6.58
CA SER A 123 12.32 -4.21 5.62
C SER A 123 12.17 -5.59 4.97
N ASP A 124 11.43 -6.49 5.62
CA ASP A 124 11.11 -7.87 5.25
C ASP A 124 9.99 -7.98 4.18
N ARG A 125 9.09 -7.00 4.08
CA ARG A 125 7.99 -7.02 3.09
C ARG A 125 8.53 -6.95 1.64
N ARG A 126 8.30 -8.01 0.87
CA ARG A 126 8.50 -8.05 -0.59
C ARG A 126 7.35 -7.30 -1.29
N GLY A 127 7.69 -6.44 -2.26
CA GLY A 127 6.71 -5.66 -3.03
C GLY A 127 6.46 -4.22 -2.54
N ARG A 128 5.54 -3.52 -3.22
CA ARG A 128 5.09 -2.17 -2.84
C ARG A 128 3.88 -2.28 -1.90
N PRO A 129 3.81 -1.49 -0.79
CA PRO A 129 2.65 -1.48 0.09
C PRO A 129 1.38 -1.09 -0.68
N ARG A 130 0.29 -1.81 -0.38
CA ARG A 130 -1.05 -1.59 -0.94
C ARG A 130 -1.86 -0.79 0.09
N THR A 131 -2.52 0.29 -0.34
CA THR A 131 -3.42 1.09 0.51
C THR A 131 -4.78 1.15 -0.16
N LYS A 132 -5.85 0.90 0.60
CA LYS A 132 -7.24 0.97 0.13
C LYS A 132 -7.64 2.43 -0.08
N GLN A 133 -8.20 2.77 -1.25
CA GLN A 133 -8.60 4.14 -1.60
C GLN A 133 -10.14 4.31 -1.60
N PRO A 134 -10.71 5.35 -0.96
CA PRO A 134 -12.14 5.63 -1.05
C PRO A 134 -12.55 6.06 -2.48
N SER A 135 -13.74 5.63 -2.88
CA SER A 135 -14.24 5.61 -4.26
C SER A 135 -14.73 6.98 -4.76
N ASN A 136 -14.05 7.56 -5.74
CA ASN A 136 -14.65 8.43 -6.77
C ASN A 136 -13.79 8.32 -8.04
N ARG A 137 -14.35 7.86 -9.18
CA ARG A 137 -13.58 7.49 -10.39
C ARG A 137 -14.40 7.64 -11.68
N GLU A 138 -14.02 8.62 -12.51
CA GLU A 138 -14.35 8.60 -13.94
C GLU A 138 -13.26 7.81 -14.67
N TRP A 139 -13.68 6.89 -15.53
CA TRP A 139 -12.80 6.08 -16.37
C TRP A 139 -12.77 6.68 -17.77
N VAL A 140 -11.58 6.85 -18.32
CA VAL A 140 -11.40 7.15 -19.75
C VAL A 140 -10.72 5.96 -20.39
N SER A 141 -11.43 5.31 -21.30
CA SER A 141 -10.89 4.27 -22.17
C SER A 141 -10.40 4.91 -23.47
N VAL A 142 -9.24 4.49 -23.94
CA VAL A 142 -8.78 4.76 -25.31
C VAL A 142 -8.76 3.41 -26.01
N ILE A 143 -9.55 3.31 -27.07
CA ILE A 143 -9.59 2.15 -27.97
C ILE A 143 -8.52 2.34 -29.04
#